data_AF-A0A6V8N3L4-F1
#
_entry.id   AF-A0A6V8N3L4-F1
#
_cell.length_a   1.000
_cell.length_b   1.000
_cell.length_c   1.000
_cell.angle_alpha   90.00
_cell.angle_beta   90.00
_cell.angle_gamma   90.00
#
_symmetry.space_group_name_H-M   'P 1'
#
loop_
_entity.id
_entity.type
_entity.pdbx_description
1 polymer ?
#
loop_
_entity_poly.entity_id
_entity_poly.type
_entity_poly.pdbx_seq_one_letter_code
_entity_poly.pdbx_strand_id
1 'polypeptide(L)' 'MAKDNKTLCKWDKDEIKDNLKELKKIVAEPRYVCRKCARVAKKEDNLCKPEEL' A
#
# COMPACT_ATOMS: atom_id res chain seq x y z
N MET A 1 12.49 19.43 -1.57
CA MET A 1 12.09 18.37 -2.52
C MET A 1 11.31 17.32 -1.76
N ALA A 2 9.98 17.30 -1.82
CA ALA A 2 9.18 16.31 -1.09
C ALA A 2 9.18 15.01 -1.89
N LYS A 3 9.99 14.03 -1.47
CA LYS A 3 10.09 12.69 -2.03
C LYS A 3 8.67 12.10 -2.15
N ASP A 4 8.20 11.95 -3.39
CA ASP A 4 7.03 11.14 -3.70
C ASP A 4 7.30 9.69 -3.29
N ASN A 5 7.00 9.36 -2.04
CA ASN A 5 6.89 7.97 -1.63
C ASN A 5 5.69 7.40 -2.39
N LYS A 6 5.94 6.63 -3.48
CA LYS A 6 4.92 5.89 -4.22
C LYS A 6 4.37 4.80 -3.29
N THR A 7 3.50 5.21 -2.39
CA THR A 7 2.75 4.32 -1.51
C THR A 7 1.86 3.44 -2.36
N LEU A 8 1.50 2.26 -1.85
CA LEU A 8 0.52 1.35 -2.44
C LEU A 8 -0.79 2.09 -2.79
N CYS A 9 -1.07 3.17 -2.07
CA CYS A 9 -2.20 4.07 -2.25
C CYS A 9 -2.17 4.89 -3.55
N LYS A 10 -1.00 5.08 -4.16
CA LYS A 10 -0.83 5.77 -5.45
C LYS A 10 -0.74 4.81 -6.64
N TRP A 11 -0.77 3.50 -6.42
CA TRP A 11 -0.72 2.55 -7.53
C TRP A 11 -1.98 2.68 -8.39
N ASP A 12 -1.76 2.79 -9.70
CA ASP A 12 -2.81 2.80 -10.70
C ASP A 12 -3.17 1.37 -11.14
N LYS A 13 -4.24 1.22 -11.92
CA LYS A 13 -4.77 -0.11 -12.27
C LYS A 13 -3.75 -0.98 -13.01
N ASP A 14 -2.95 -0.39 -13.89
CA ASP A 14 -1.90 -1.09 -14.63
C ASP A 14 -0.72 -1.47 -13.73
N GLU A 15 -0.28 -0.58 -12.82
CA GLU A 15 0.75 -0.92 -11.84
C GLU A 15 0.30 -2.06 -10.92
N ILE A 16 -0.97 -2.08 -10.50
CA ILE A 16 -1.54 -3.17 -9.70
C ILE A 16 -1.54 -4.49 -10.48
N LYS A 17 -1.86 -4.46 -11.77
CA LYS A 17 -1.87 -5.66 -12.62
C LYS A 17 -0.45 -6.20 -12.84
N ASP A 18 0.50 -5.32 -13.13
CA ASP A 18 1.90 -5.69 -13.37
C ASP A 18 2.58 -6.18 -12.08
N ASN A 19 2.30 -5.51 -10.96
CA ASN A 19 2.91 -5.79 -9.66
C ASN A 19 2.00 -6.64 -8.75
N LEU A 20 1.05 -7.40 -9.31
CA LEU A 20 0.04 -8.13 -8.55
C LEU A 20 0.65 -9.18 -7.61
N LYS A 21 1.81 -9.74 -7.99
CA LYS A 21 2.59 -10.67 -7.17
C LYS A 21 3.20 -9.99 -5.94
N GLU A 22 3.70 -8.77 -6.11
CA GLU A 22 4.24 -7.96 -5.00
C GLU A 22 3.12 -7.48 -4.09
N LEU A 23 2.01 -7.00 -4.67
CA LEU A 23 0.80 -6.63 -3.94
C LEU A 23 0.38 -7.76 -3.00
N LYS A 24 0.29 -9.00 -3.51
CA LYS A 24 -0.05 -10.19 -2.73
C LYS A 24 0.88 -10.39 -1.54
N LYS A 25 2.19 -10.20 -1.68
CA LYS A 25 3.14 -10.30 -0.56
C LYS A 25 2.95 -9.19 0.48
N ILE A 26 2.66 -7.97 0.03
CA ILE A 26 2.48 -6.81 0.91
C ILE A 26 1.19 -6.95 1.72
N VAL A 27 0.14 -7.50 1.12
CA VAL A 27 -1.17 -7.72 1.76
C VAL A 27 -1.32 -9.09 2.42
N ALA A 28 -0.34 -10.00 2.29
CA ALA A 28 -0.40 -11.36 2.85
C ALA A 28 -0.43 -11.36 4.38
N GLU A 29 0.32 -10.47 5.01
CA GLU A 29 0.37 -10.30 6.46
C GLU A 29 0.20 -8.81 6.80
N PRO A 30 -1.01 -8.27 6.64
CA PRO A 30 -1.25 -6.86 6.86
C PRO A 30 -1.21 -6.56 8.36
N ARG A 31 -0.43 -5.54 8.73
CA ARG A 31 -0.37 -4.99 10.10
C ARG A 31 -0.97 -3.60 10.18
N TYR A 32 -1.13 -2.96 9.04
CA TYR A 32 -1.65 -1.61 8.91
C TYR A 32 -2.74 -1.57 7.83
N VAL A 33 -3.76 -0.75 8.07
CA VAL A 33 -4.84 -0.43 7.15
C VAL A 33 -4.86 1.07 6.84
N CYS A 34 -5.13 1.42 5.59
CA CYS A 34 -5.28 2.80 5.17
C CYS A 34 -6.71 3.27 5.45
N ARG A 35 -6.91 4.12 6.47
CA ARG A 35 -8.23 4.69 6.80
C ARG A 35 -8.89 5.49 5.66
N LYS A 36 -8.12 5.98 4.68
CA LYS A 36 -8.66 6.75 3.54
C LYS A 36 -9.07 5.88 2.37
N CYS A 37 -8.35 4.79 2.14
CA CYS A 37 -8.33 4.10 0.86
C CYS A 37 -8.50 2.58 0.99
N ALA A 38 -8.71 2.10 2.22
CA ALA A 38 -8.97 0.70 2.59
C ALA A 38 -7.90 -0.30 2.11
N ARG A 39 -6.73 0.19 1.66
CA ARG A 39 -5.58 -0.64 1.31
C ARG A 39 -4.88 -1.11 2.58
N VAL A 40 -4.43 -2.34 2.59
CA VAL A 40 -3.70 -2.92 3.71
C VAL A 40 -2.24 -3.14 3.34
N ALA A 41 -1.36 -3.12 4.33
CA ALA A 41 0.05 -3.42 4.12
C ALA A 41 0.70 -3.95 5.41
N LYS A 42 1.77 -4.72 5.24
CA LYS A 42 2.62 -5.16 6.36
C LYS A 42 3.41 -4.02 7.02
N LYS A 43 3.63 -2.90 6.30
CA LYS A 43 4.36 -1.73 6.79
C LYS A 43 3.57 -0.45 6.56
N GLU A 44 3.61 0.47 7.52
CA GLU A 44 2.96 1.78 7.47
C GLU A 44 3.42 2.64 6.27
N ASP A 45 4.70 2.54 5.90
CA ASP A 45 5.32 3.29 4.78
C ASP A 45 4.67 3.02 3.42
N ASN A 46 3.99 1.87 3.27
CA ASN A 46 3.30 1.55 2.04
C ASN A 46 1.93 2.23 1.93
N LEU A 47 1.46 2.93 2.97
CA LEU A 47 0.13 3.52 3.05
C LEU A 47 0.20 5.05 3.18
N CYS A 48 -0.78 5.75 2.63
CA CYS A 48 -0.83 7.22 2.71
C CYS A 48 -1.38 7.72 4.06
N LYS A 49 -2.27 6.94 4.68
CA LYS A 49 -2.79 7.19 6.04
C LYS A 49 -2.87 5.85 6.78
N PRO A 50 -1.72 5.30 7.21
CA PRO A 50 -1.68 4.04 7.94
C PRO A 50 -2.38 4.18 9.29
N GLU A 51 -3.03 3.10 9.70
CA GLU A 51 -3.63 2.87 11.00
C GLU A 51 -3.31 1.41 11.36
N GLU A 52 -2.85 1.16 12.58
CA GLU A 52 -2.50 -0.19 13.01
C GLU A 52 -3.78 -1.02 13.21
N LEU A 53 -3.75 -2.27 12.74
CA LEU A 53 -4.86 -3.23 12.84
C LEU A 53 -4.91 -3.90 14.22
#